data_AF-A0A5E6Q060-F1
#
_entry.id   AF-A0A5E6Q060-F1
#
_cell.length_a   1.000
_cell.length_b   1.000
_cell.length_c   1.000
_cell.angle_alpha   90.00
_cell.angle_beta   90.00
_cell.angle_gamma   90.00
#
_symmetry.space_group_name_H-M   'P 1'
#
loop_
_entity.id
_entity.type
_entity.pdbx_description
1 polymer ?
#
loop_
_entity_poly.entity_id
_entity_poly.type
_entity_poly.pdbx_seq_one_letter_code
_entity_poly.pdbx_strand_id
1 'polypeptide(L)'
;MADYVNIAYRAEVALRKAIAPASYRALGIEGRKRYSRLTTELKALSTIDARDNGFPTFEQFTYDSVKAQIEDILRIRGSNVSVNPDQIIVQTEAFRKSVTDVLLEGLAFEAVHPAYETKFSPKYYLVNGHPSVEKLDIRDLSSLSKTFRPGDRYAAMLKAQYQNKAHPDYAFRRAVHARRIRCEMYCGALADFTNGRLSIESFSAIQRTIDNLKESGGYQSIVDSLTEGDVGLYKFNIGTLGLTTAWDRTVGGVYIFRLKLSSGFLDLLYTPDAPDLVSFRPIAEFIPSIRFRHGPFRDYYSQRVLLVDQKVINDYFDNLVATVDTKPVIRTQRRSLLPDLFTFHDERVRRVLSDIDERTTSLNEIIAGLVYDNLLKAANIISLLVPPVGTVVVAVQMMKSIYDASQSHRRGDYSAALGHVRDVLSELLTLGQAAAAGAPVKELTRAQRSFLSLFEDARTVAELVTYYTGHQDPQDELLGFFKSLMEDAGSALSKTTVR
;
A
#
# COMPACT_ATOMS: atom_id res chain seq x y z
N MET A 1 4.52 -35.48 28.92
CA MET A 1 3.96 -34.49 27.96
C MET A 1 3.23 -33.33 28.63
N ALA A 2 2.40 -33.53 29.67
CA ALA A 2 1.68 -32.45 30.35
C ALA A 2 2.61 -31.40 31.03
N ASP A 3 3.74 -31.80 31.60
CA ASP A 3 4.70 -30.87 32.23
C ASP A 3 5.45 -29.97 31.23
N TYR A 4 5.72 -30.47 30.02
CA TYR A 4 6.42 -29.70 28.98
C TYR A 4 5.55 -28.55 28.45
N VAL A 5 4.25 -28.79 28.31
CA VAL A 5 3.25 -27.76 27.94
C VAL A 5 3.14 -26.71 29.05
N ASN A 6 3.21 -27.13 30.32
CA ASN A 6 3.09 -26.23 31.46
C ASN A 6 4.34 -25.34 31.64
N ILE A 7 5.54 -25.88 31.39
CA ILE A 7 6.80 -25.13 31.41
C ILE A 7 6.88 -24.16 30.23
N ALA A 8 6.52 -24.60 29.03
CA ALA A 8 6.46 -23.73 27.84
C ALA A 8 5.44 -22.59 28.03
N TYR A 9 4.26 -22.88 28.58
CA TYR A 9 3.24 -21.89 28.90
C TYR A 9 3.69 -20.90 29.97
N ARG A 10 4.37 -21.34 31.04
CA ARG A 10 4.91 -20.46 32.08
C ARG A 10 6.04 -19.57 31.57
N ALA A 11 6.94 -20.13 30.76
CA ALA A 11 7.99 -19.36 30.09
C ALA A 11 7.39 -18.32 29.13
N GLU A 12 6.35 -18.69 28.38
CA GLU A 12 5.61 -17.81 27.48
C GLU A 12 4.88 -16.68 28.23
N VAL A 13 4.23 -16.96 29.36
CA VAL A 13 3.60 -15.94 30.22
C VAL A 13 4.64 -15.01 30.85
N ALA A 14 5.81 -15.52 31.24
CA ALA A 14 6.92 -14.73 31.76
C ALA A 14 7.52 -13.81 30.68
N LEU A 15 7.68 -14.32 29.45
CA LEU A 15 8.17 -13.59 28.29
C LEU A 15 7.21 -12.46 27.88
N ARG A 16 5.89 -12.75 27.88
CA ARG A 16 4.84 -11.73 27.67
C ARG A 16 4.88 -10.63 28.73
N LYS A 17 5.15 -10.97 29.99
CA LYS A 17 5.30 -9.99 31.07
C LYS A 17 6.57 -9.13 30.92
N ALA A 18 7.62 -9.67 30.31
CA ALA A 18 8.89 -8.96 30.12
C ALA A 18 8.88 -7.98 28.94
N ILE A 19 8.09 -8.24 27.89
CA ILE A 19 8.13 -7.48 26.62
C ILE A 19 6.92 -6.57 26.43
N ALA A 20 5.80 -6.84 27.10
CA ALA A 20 4.62 -5.99 27.01
C ALA A 20 4.87 -4.60 27.62
N PRO A 21 4.49 -3.50 26.92
CA PRO A 21 4.46 -2.16 27.50
C PRO A 21 3.77 -2.17 28.87
N ALA A 22 4.29 -1.41 29.83
CA ALA A 22 3.79 -1.39 31.21
C ALA A 22 2.26 -1.15 31.28
N SER A 23 1.77 -0.39 30.34
CA SER A 23 0.37 -0.07 30.11
C SER A 23 -0.47 -1.17 29.46
N TYR A 24 0.07 -1.95 28.52
CA TYR A 24 -0.59 -3.18 28.06
C TYR A 24 -0.72 -4.19 29.21
N ARG A 25 0.28 -4.24 30.10
CA ARG A 25 0.21 -5.04 31.33
C ARG A 25 -0.84 -4.52 32.31
N ALA A 26 -1.03 -3.20 32.35
CA ALA A 26 -2.08 -2.55 33.13
C ALA A 26 -3.49 -2.79 32.57
N LEU A 27 -3.64 -3.19 31.29
CA LEU A 27 -4.93 -3.68 30.79
C LEU A 27 -5.33 -4.96 31.56
N GLY A 28 -6.57 -5.00 32.03
CA GLY A 28 -7.19 -6.22 32.56
C GLY A 28 -7.29 -7.33 31.52
N ILE A 29 -7.66 -8.54 31.94
CA ILE A 29 -7.77 -9.72 31.07
C ILE A 29 -8.66 -9.45 29.85
N GLU A 30 -9.81 -8.82 30.05
CA GLU A 30 -10.74 -8.47 28.97
C GLU A 30 -10.17 -7.43 28.00
N GLY A 31 -9.42 -6.45 28.49
CA GLY A 31 -8.74 -5.47 27.64
C GLY A 31 -7.70 -6.12 26.72
N ARG A 32 -6.95 -7.10 27.24
CA ARG A 32 -5.97 -7.86 26.45
C ARG A 32 -6.62 -8.81 25.44
N LYS A 33 -7.73 -9.47 25.80
CA LYS A 33 -8.53 -10.28 24.85
C LYS A 33 -9.05 -9.41 23.70
N ARG A 34 -9.59 -8.24 24.00
CA ARG A 34 -10.07 -7.28 22.99
C ARG A 34 -8.95 -6.81 22.08
N TYR A 35 -7.78 -6.48 22.63
CA TYR A 35 -6.57 -6.14 21.86
C TYR A 35 -6.21 -7.28 20.90
N SER A 36 -6.06 -8.50 21.42
CA SER A 36 -5.68 -9.67 20.61
C SER A 36 -6.67 -9.89 19.47
N ARG A 37 -7.97 -9.81 19.74
CA ARG A 37 -9.01 -9.97 18.71
C ARG A 37 -8.89 -8.90 17.63
N LEU A 38 -8.77 -7.63 18.01
CA LEU A 38 -8.64 -6.51 17.08
C LEU A 38 -7.39 -6.64 16.20
N THR A 39 -6.26 -7.06 16.78
CA THR A 39 -5.02 -7.26 16.02
C THR A 39 -5.10 -8.44 15.06
N THR A 40 -5.75 -9.54 15.46
CA THR A 40 -5.96 -10.69 14.57
C THR A 40 -6.90 -10.32 13.42
N GLU A 41 -7.97 -9.58 13.71
CA GLU A 41 -8.92 -9.08 12.71
C GLU A 41 -8.23 -8.11 11.74
N LEU A 42 -7.46 -7.14 12.25
CA LEU A 42 -6.69 -6.20 11.42
C LEU A 42 -5.69 -6.94 10.52
N LYS A 43 -5.01 -7.96 11.03
CA LYS A 43 -4.09 -8.78 10.25
C LYS A 43 -4.82 -9.46 9.09
N ALA A 44 -5.90 -10.18 9.38
CA ALA A 44 -6.67 -10.89 8.37
C ALA A 44 -7.25 -9.94 7.30
N LEU A 45 -7.82 -8.81 7.73
CA LEU A 45 -8.37 -7.80 6.83
C LEU A 45 -7.29 -7.11 6.00
N SER A 46 -6.09 -6.88 6.56
CA SER A 46 -4.97 -6.30 5.81
C SER A 46 -4.44 -7.26 4.75
N THR A 47 -4.40 -8.56 5.04
CA THR A 47 -4.06 -9.59 4.04
C THR A 47 -5.09 -9.64 2.93
N ILE A 48 -6.38 -9.69 3.26
CA ILE A 48 -7.46 -9.74 2.27
C ILE A 48 -7.51 -8.43 1.46
N ASP A 49 -7.38 -7.26 2.10
CA ASP A 49 -7.42 -5.98 1.37
C ASP A 49 -6.20 -5.79 0.46
N ALA A 50 -5.02 -6.29 0.85
CA ALA A 50 -3.84 -6.22 -0.01
C ALA A 50 -3.94 -7.18 -1.20
N ARG A 51 -4.39 -8.42 -0.96
CA ARG A 51 -4.49 -9.45 -1.99
C ARG A 51 -5.68 -9.21 -2.92
N ASP A 52 -6.88 -9.14 -2.35
CA ASP A 52 -8.12 -9.11 -3.12
C ASP A 52 -8.50 -7.69 -3.52
N ASN A 53 -8.18 -6.66 -2.71
CA ASN A 53 -8.51 -5.26 -2.99
C ASN A 53 -7.30 -4.40 -3.42
N GLY A 54 -6.11 -5.00 -3.54
CA GLY A 54 -4.94 -4.35 -4.11
C GLY A 54 -5.18 -3.97 -5.57
N PHE A 55 -4.57 -2.89 -6.04
CA PHE A 55 -4.54 -2.62 -7.47
C PHE A 55 -3.43 -3.48 -8.09
N PRO A 56 -3.64 -4.08 -9.27
CA PRO A 56 -2.55 -4.70 -9.99
C PRO A 56 -1.46 -3.65 -10.28
N THR A 57 -0.19 -4.06 -10.30
CA THR A 57 0.90 -3.17 -10.72
C THR A 57 0.66 -2.72 -12.17
N PHE A 58 1.22 -1.58 -12.54
CA PHE A 58 1.03 -1.07 -13.90
C PHE A 58 1.74 -1.97 -14.92
N GLU A 59 2.89 -2.50 -14.51
CA GLU A 59 3.69 -3.53 -15.18
C GLU A 59 2.89 -4.79 -15.43
N GLN A 60 2.35 -5.42 -14.37
CA GLN A 60 1.58 -6.66 -14.46
C GLN A 60 0.34 -6.47 -15.33
N PHE A 61 -0.40 -5.37 -15.11
CA PHE A 61 -1.56 -5.06 -15.93
C PHE A 61 -1.20 -4.88 -17.41
N THR A 62 -0.11 -4.16 -17.69
CA THR A 62 0.35 -3.92 -19.06
C THR A 62 0.75 -5.23 -19.70
N TYR A 63 1.56 -6.05 -19.01
CA TYR A 63 1.95 -7.38 -19.47
C TYR A 63 0.74 -8.26 -19.82
N ASP A 64 -0.22 -8.41 -18.90
CA ASP A 64 -1.40 -9.26 -19.11
C ASP A 64 -2.27 -8.74 -20.25
N SER A 65 -2.44 -7.42 -20.33
CA SER A 65 -3.22 -6.78 -21.39
C SER A 65 -2.56 -6.92 -22.77
N VAL A 66 -1.23 -6.82 -22.83
CA VAL A 66 -0.44 -7.00 -24.06
C VAL A 66 -0.48 -8.46 -24.50
N LYS A 67 -0.27 -9.38 -23.56
CA LYS A 67 -0.37 -10.82 -23.79
C LYS A 67 -1.73 -11.16 -24.41
N ALA A 68 -2.82 -10.72 -23.79
CA ALA A 68 -4.17 -10.96 -24.29
C ALA A 68 -4.38 -10.42 -25.71
N GLN A 69 -3.84 -9.24 -26.05
CA GLN A 69 -3.96 -8.69 -27.40
C GLN A 69 -3.15 -9.46 -28.44
N ILE A 70 -1.91 -9.87 -28.12
CA ILE A 70 -1.10 -10.66 -29.05
C ILE A 70 -1.73 -12.04 -29.27
N GLU A 71 -2.19 -12.70 -28.20
CA GLU A 71 -2.90 -13.98 -28.30
C GLU A 71 -4.19 -13.86 -29.11
N ASP A 72 -4.92 -12.75 -28.99
CA ASP A 72 -6.10 -12.49 -29.80
C ASP A 72 -5.78 -12.34 -31.29
N ILE A 73 -4.75 -11.56 -31.63
CA ILE A 73 -4.27 -11.40 -33.01
C ILE A 73 -3.89 -12.77 -33.62
N LEU A 74 -3.15 -13.58 -32.86
CA LEU A 74 -2.76 -14.92 -33.27
C LEU A 74 -3.98 -15.83 -33.47
N ARG A 75 -4.94 -15.77 -32.54
CA ARG A 75 -6.16 -16.56 -32.58
C ARG A 75 -7.02 -16.24 -33.78
N ILE A 76 -7.20 -14.95 -34.11
CA ILE A 76 -7.90 -14.49 -35.32
C ILE A 76 -7.24 -15.05 -36.59
N ARG A 77 -5.92 -15.19 -36.58
CA ARG A 77 -5.15 -15.79 -37.68
C ARG A 77 -5.07 -17.32 -37.61
N GLY A 78 -5.80 -17.95 -36.69
CA GLY A 78 -5.84 -19.41 -36.53
C GLY A 78 -4.58 -20.00 -35.92
N SER A 79 -3.92 -19.29 -35.00
CA SER A 79 -2.84 -19.81 -34.16
C SER A 79 -3.26 -19.65 -32.70
N ASN A 80 -3.34 -20.75 -31.95
CA ASN A 80 -3.66 -20.71 -30.52
C ASN A 80 -2.40 -21.07 -29.73
N VAL A 81 -1.65 -20.07 -29.32
CA VAL A 81 -0.35 -20.22 -28.64
C VAL A 81 -0.36 -19.29 -27.43
N SER A 82 0.05 -19.80 -26.27
CA SER A 82 0.27 -18.97 -25.09
C SER A 82 1.54 -18.15 -25.30
N VAL A 83 1.42 -16.83 -25.24
CA VAL A 83 2.52 -15.90 -25.48
C VAL A 83 3.09 -15.38 -24.16
N ASN A 84 4.40 -15.11 -24.14
CA ASN A 84 5.06 -14.29 -23.13
C ASN A 84 5.63 -13.04 -23.82
N PRO A 85 4.95 -11.86 -23.70
CA PRO A 85 5.40 -10.60 -24.27
C PRO A 85 6.83 -10.17 -23.90
N ASP A 86 7.34 -10.58 -22.73
CA ASP A 86 8.69 -10.22 -22.29
C ASP A 86 9.77 -10.97 -23.08
N GLN A 87 9.40 -12.09 -23.70
CA GLN A 87 10.28 -12.91 -24.53
C GLN A 87 10.16 -12.60 -26.03
N ILE A 88 9.33 -11.61 -26.39
CA ILE A 88 9.27 -11.06 -27.75
C ILE A 88 10.04 -9.74 -27.70
N ILE A 89 11.23 -9.70 -28.32
CA ILE A 89 12.08 -8.52 -28.26
C ILE A 89 11.96 -7.75 -29.57
N VAL A 90 11.54 -6.50 -29.47
CA VAL A 90 11.52 -5.54 -30.58
C VAL A 90 12.87 -4.86 -30.67
N GLN A 91 13.45 -4.89 -31.86
CA GLN A 91 14.70 -4.22 -32.19
C GLN A 91 14.45 -3.18 -33.28
N THR A 92 14.79 -1.93 -32.96
CA THR A 92 14.83 -0.79 -33.86
C THR A 92 16.24 -0.20 -33.87
N GLU A 93 16.47 0.89 -34.62
CA GLU A 93 17.72 1.65 -34.50
C GLU A 93 17.89 2.31 -33.12
N ALA A 94 16.78 2.71 -32.48
CA ALA A 94 16.80 3.49 -31.25
C ALA A 94 16.82 2.63 -29.99
N PHE A 95 16.26 1.42 -30.03
CA PHE A 95 16.12 0.57 -28.86
C PHE A 95 16.02 -0.92 -29.20
N ARG A 96 16.31 -1.75 -28.19
CA ARG A 96 16.16 -3.19 -28.21
C ARG A 96 15.51 -3.61 -26.88
N LYS A 97 14.21 -3.83 -26.88
CA LYS A 97 13.39 -3.98 -25.66
C LYS A 97 12.26 -4.98 -25.85
N SER A 98 11.80 -5.59 -24.75
CA SER A 98 10.64 -6.47 -24.80
C SER A 98 9.37 -5.73 -25.26
N VAL A 99 8.36 -6.44 -25.77
CA VAL A 99 7.11 -5.78 -26.18
C VAL A 99 6.44 -5.08 -24.99
N THR A 100 6.51 -5.67 -23.79
CA THR A 100 6.00 -5.04 -22.57
C THR A 100 6.70 -3.72 -22.28
N ASP A 101 8.03 -3.70 -22.29
CA ASP A 101 8.82 -2.50 -21.99
C ASP A 101 8.59 -1.38 -23.02
N VAL A 102 8.50 -1.75 -24.31
CA VAL A 102 8.18 -0.81 -25.39
C VAL A 102 6.87 -0.08 -25.09
N LEU A 103 5.84 -0.82 -24.67
CA LEU A 103 4.52 -0.27 -24.41
C LEU A 103 4.45 0.47 -23.07
N LEU A 104 5.13 -0.04 -22.05
CA LEU A 104 5.19 0.55 -20.71
C LEU A 104 5.89 1.91 -20.72
N GLU A 105 6.96 2.05 -21.50
CA GLU A 105 7.69 3.30 -21.69
C GLU A 105 7.03 4.25 -22.71
N GLY A 106 5.93 3.82 -23.35
CA GLY A 106 5.24 4.60 -24.37
C GLY A 106 6.07 4.80 -25.64
N LEU A 107 6.99 3.89 -25.94
CA LEU A 107 7.79 3.92 -27.15
C LEU A 107 6.94 3.50 -28.35
N ALA A 108 7.05 4.25 -29.44
CA ALA A 108 6.39 3.96 -30.70
C ALA A 108 7.43 3.78 -31.81
N PHE A 109 7.12 2.91 -32.78
CA PHE A 109 7.95 2.70 -33.95
C PHE A 109 7.12 2.44 -35.20
N GLU A 110 7.71 2.67 -36.37
CA GLU A 110 7.08 2.46 -37.68
C GLU A 110 7.64 1.21 -38.35
N ALA A 111 6.79 0.24 -38.64
CA ALA A 111 7.17 -0.91 -39.45
C ALA A 111 7.20 -0.51 -40.94
N VAL A 112 8.29 -0.84 -41.62
CA VAL A 112 8.44 -0.57 -43.06
C VAL A 112 7.70 -1.65 -43.85
N HIS A 113 7.14 -1.28 -45.01
CA HIS A 113 6.54 -2.25 -45.92
C HIS A 113 7.58 -3.32 -46.31
N PRO A 114 7.25 -4.62 -46.32
CA PRO A 114 8.22 -5.69 -46.61
C PRO A 114 8.98 -5.54 -47.94
N ALA A 115 8.36 -4.85 -48.90
CA ALA A 115 8.95 -4.57 -50.21
C ALA A 115 10.13 -3.56 -50.19
N TYR A 116 10.29 -2.81 -49.09
CA TYR A 116 11.31 -1.76 -48.93
C TYR A 116 12.14 -1.96 -47.66
N GLU A 117 12.23 -3.20 -47.17
CA GLU A 117 12.95 -3.52 -45.94
C GLU A 117 14.46 -3.20 -46.09
N THR A 118 15.01 -2.49 -45.10
CA THR A 118 16.44 -2.19 -45.01
C THR A 118 17.04 -2.90 -43.81
N LYS A 119 18.38 -2.90 -43.68
CA LYS A 119 19.07 -3.45 -42.51
C LYS A 119 18.67 -2.80 -41.17
N PHE A 120 18.04 -1.62 -41.25
CA PHE A 120 17.61 -0.81 -40.12
C PHE A 120 16.10 -0.92 -39.84
N SER A 121 15.36 -1.63 -40.70
CA SER A 121 13.93 -1.83 -40.50
C SER A 121 13.68 -2.57 -39.17
N PRO A 122 12.67 -2.15 -38.39
CA PRO A 122 12.34 -2.83 -37.15
C PRO A 122 12.07 -4.31 -37.36
N LYS A 123 12.54 -5.12 -36.41
CA LYS A 123 12.31 -6.57 -36.37
C LYS A 123 11.93 -6.98 -34.96
N TYR A 124 11.31 -8.14 -34.84
CA TYR A 124 11.21 -8.81 -33.56
C TYR A 124 11.91 -10.17 -33.63
N TYR A 125 12.36 -10.64 -32.49
CA TYR A 125 12.88 -12.00 -32.34
C TYR A 125 12.44 -12.57 -31.00
N LEU A 126 12.37 -13.89 -30.95
CA LEU A 126 11.96 -14.66 -29.79
C LEU A 126 13.18 -15.09 -28.99
N VAL A 127 13.09 -15.03 -27.66
CA VAL A 127 14.17 -15.47 -26.75
C VAL A 127 13.67 -16.55 -25.79
N ASN A 128 14.59 -17.17 -25.05
CA ASN A 128 14.30 -18.03 -23.90
C ASN A 128 13.32 -19.18 -24.16
N GLY A 129 13.34 -19.75 -25.38
CA GLY A 129 12.48 -20.89 -25.73
C GLY A 129 11.00 -20.54 -25.93
N HIS A 130 10.67 -19.27 -26.13
CA HIS A 130 9.31 -18.84 -26.42
C HIS A 130 8.72 -19.62 -27.62
N PRO A 131 7.44 -20.05 -27.56
CA PRO A 131 6.82 -20.80 -28.65
C PRO A 131 6.77 -19.98 -29.95
N SER A 132 6.79 -20.67 -31.09
CA SER A 132 6.78 -19.99 -32.39
C SER A 132 5.48 -19.19 -32.60
N VAL A 133 5.62 -17.93 -33.04
CA VAL A 133 4.50 -17.01 -33.32
C VAL A 133 4.55 -16.53 -34.77
N GLU A 134 4.68 -17.46 -35.71
CA GLU A 134 4.86 -17.18 -37.16
C GLU A 134 3.77 -16.30 -37.78
N LYS A 135 2.59 -16.26 -37.16
CA LYS A 135 1.45 -15.44 -37.61
C LYS A 135 1.44 -14.02 -37.03
N LEU A 136 2.42 -13.65 -36.21
CA LEU A 136 2.60 -12.29 -35.69
C LEU A 136 3.52 -11.51 -36.62
N ASP A 137 3.08 -10.34 -37.08
CA ASP A 137 3.85 -9.47 -37.97
C ASP A 137 4.40 -8.28 -37.16
N ILE A 138 5.59 -7.77 -37.52
CA ILE A 138 6.16 -6.58 -36.89
C ILE A 138 5.24 -5.35 -37.04
N ARG A 139 4.40 -5.31 -38.08
CA ARG A 139 3.36 -4.28 -38.28
C ARG A 139 2.28 -4.32 -37.21
N ASP A 140 1.97 -5.49 -36.65
CA ASP A 140 1.04 -5.62 -35.53
C ASP A 140 1.61 -4.97 -34.29
N LEU A 141 2.89 -5.25 -34.00
CA LEU A 141 3.61 -4.65 -32.87
C LEU A 141 3.79 -3.13 -33.05
N SER A 142 4.05 -2.68 -34.28
CA SER A 142 4.09 -1.24 -34.61
C SER A 142 2.72 -0.58 -34.39
N SER A 143 1.63 -1.21 -34.82
CA SER A 143 0.27 -0.72 -34.58
C SER A 143 -0.07 -0.66 -33.09
N LEU A 144 0.26 -1.71 -32.34
CA LEU A 144 0.09 -1.76 -30.88
C LEU A 144 0.88 -0.64 -30.20
N SER A 145 2.13 -0.40 -30.60
CA SER A 145 2.99 0.67 -30.06
C SER A 145 2.37 2.07 -30.14
N LYS A 146 1.51 2.31 -31.15
CA LYS A 146 0.85 3.61 -31.37
C LYS A 146 -0.53 3.69 -30.75
N THR A 147 -1.22 2.58 -30.55
CA THR A 147 -2.66 2.54 -30.25
C THR A 147 -3.00 1.97 -28.87
N PHE A 148 -2.09 1.23 -28.24
CA PHE A 148 -2.40 0.46 -27.03
C PHE A 148 -2.77 1.35 -25.84
N ARG A 149 -2.09 2.50 -25.66
CA ARG A 149 -2.33 3.48 -24.58
C ARG A 149 -2.57 2.83 -23.20
N PRO A 150 -1.52 2.30 -22.54
CA PRO A 150 -1.68 1.53 -21.30
C PRO A 150 -2.33 2.33 -20.16
N GLY A 151 -2.05 3.63 -20.03
CA GLY A 151 -2.65 4.50 -19.01
C GLY A 151 -4.18 4.59 -19.10
N ASP A 152 -4.71 4.89 -20.30
CA ASP A 152 -6.16 4.95 -20.55
C ASP A 152 -6.84 3.62 -20.21
N ARG A 153 -6.20 2.51 -20.56
CA ARG A 153 -6.70 1.16 -20.28
C ARG A 153 -6.67 0.83 -18.79
N TYR A 154 -5.62 1.22 -18.08
CA TYR A 154 -5.51 1.03 -16.64
C TYR A 154 -6.60 1.85 -15.90
N ALA A 155 -6.82 3.11 -16.30
CA ALA A 155 -7.90 3.93 -15.77
C ALA A 155 -9.29 3.32 -16.05
N ALA A 156 -9.51 2.78 -17.24
CA ALA A 156 -10.74 2.08 -17.58
C ALA A 156 -10.94 0.82 -16.72
N MET A 157 -9.89 0.04 -16.48
CA MET A 157 -9.90 -1.13 -15.60
C MET A 157 -10.27 -0.74 -14.16
N LEU A 158 -9.64 0.30 -13.59
CA LEU A 158 -9.96 0.78 -12.25
C LEU A 158 -11.43 1.22 -12.14
N LYS A 159 -11.94 1.95 -13.14
CA LYS A 159 -13.36 2.36 -13.18
C LYS A 159 -14.29 1.15 -13.24
N ALA A 160 -13.98 0.17 -14.09
CA ALA A 160 -14.82 -1.00 -14.33
C ALA A 160 -14.85 -1.98 -13.16
N GLN A 161 -13.71 -2.22 -12.49
CA GLN A 161 -13.58 -3.25 -11.46
C GLN A 161 -13.66 -2.70 -10.03
N TYR A 162 -13.15 -1.49 -9.78
CA TYR A 162 -13.04 -0.92 -8.44
C TYR A 162 -14.03 0.23 -8.17
N GLN A 163 -14.51 0.93 -9.20
CA GLN A 163 -15.48 2.03 -9.01
C GLN A 163 -16.93 1.63 -9.33
N ASN A 164 -17.12 0.63 -10.19
CA ASN A 164 -18.44 0.22 -10.66
C ASN A 164 -19.25 -0.46 -9.54
N LYS A 165 -20.32 0.22 -9.09
CA LYS A 165 -21.23 -0.29 -8.06
C LYS A 165 -21.96 -1.58 -8.45
N ALA A 166 -22.08 -1.86 -9.75
CA ALA A 166 -22.70 -3.09 -10.25
C ALA A 166 -21.72 -4.26 -10.37
N HIS A 167 -20.41 -4.04 -10.17
CA HIS A 167 -19.44 -5.13 -10.17
C HIS A 167 -19.68 -6.05 -8.96
N PRO A 168 -19.71 -7.39 -9.14
CA PRO A 168 -20.07 -8.33 -8.07
C PRO A 168 -19.19 -8.18 -6.82
N ASP A 169 -17.90 -7.89 -7.01
CA ASP A 169 -16.95 -7.76 -5.90
C ASP A 169 -16.98 -6.37 -5.24
N TYR A 170 -17.63 -5.36 -5.81
CA TYR A 170 -17.54 -3.98 -5.34
C TYR A 170 -18.01 -3.84 -3.88
N ALA A 171 -19.12 -4.48 -3.53
CA ALA A 171 -19.65 -4.45 -2.16
C ALA A 171 -18.66 -5.08 -1.16
N PHE A 172 -18.05 -6.21 -1.52
CA PHE A 172 -17.05 -6.90 -0.71
C PHE A 172 -15.79 -6.04 -0.54
N ARG A 173 -15.25 -5.49 -1.64
CA ARG A 173 -14.06 -4.63 -1.64
C ARG A 173 -14.21 -3.45 -0.69
N ARG A 174 -15.35 -2.75 -0.78
CA ARG A 174 -15.65 -1.63 0.13
C ARG A 174 -15.77 -2.07 1.59
N ALA A 175 -16.46 -3.18 1.86
CA ALA A 175 -16.69 -3.64 3.22
C ALA A 175 -15.39 -4.04 3.91
N VAL A 176 -14.54 -4.82 3.21
CA VAL A 176 -13.20 -5.20 3.72
C VAL A 176 -12.35 -3.96 3.98
N HIS A 177 -12.31 -3.02 3.03
CA HIS A 177 -11.51 -1.81 3.19
C HIS A 177 -11.97 -0.96 4.38
N ALA A 178 -13.28 -0.70 4.48
CA ALA A 178 -13.86 0.05 5.59
C ALA A 178 -13.60 -0.62 6.95
N ARG A 179 -13.78 -1.94 7.03
CA ARG A 179 -13.52 -2.70 8.24
C ARG A 179 -12.06 -2.67 8.63
N ARG A 180 -11.14 -2.78 7.66
CA ARG A 180 -9.69 -2.65 7.88
C ARG A 180 -9.35 -1.30 8.51
N ILE A 181 -9.82 -0.21 7.90
CA ILE A 181 -9.58 1.16 8.40
C ILE A 181 -10.14 1.34 9.82
N ARG A 182 -11.35 0.82 10.08
CA ARG A 182 -11.94 0.85 11.43
C ARG A 182 -11.05 0.12 12.44
N CYS A 183 -10.60 -1.09 12.12
CA CYS A 183 -9.69 -1.86 12.96
C CYS A 183 -8.35 -1.13 13.17
N GLU A 184 -7.82 -0.50 12.14
CA GLU A 184 -6.58 0.28 12.18
C GLU A 184 -6.70 1.48 13.12
N MET A 185 -7.79 2.26 13.03
CA MET A 185 -8.08 3.37 13.95
C MET A 185 -8.18 2.86 15.40
N TYR A 186 -8.85 1.73 15.62
CA TYR A 186 -8.96 1.11 16.93
C TYR A 186 -7.61 0.66 17.50
N CYS A 187 -6.79 -0.01 16.69
CA CYS A 187 -5.45 -0.43 17.07
C CYS A 187 -4.56 0.77 17.39
N GLY A 188 -4.58 1.82 16.56
CA GLY A 188 -3.85 3.07 16.80
C GLY A 188 -4.27 3.76 18.10
N ALA A 189 -5.58 3.86 18.36
CA ALA A 189 -6.09 4.49 19.57
C ALA A 189 -5.68 3.72 20.83
N LEU A 190 -5.69 2.39 20.75
CA LEU A 190 -5.29 1.53 21.86
C LEU A 190 -3.77 1.55 22.08
N ALA A 191 -2.98 1.62 21.01
CA ALA A 191 -1.53 1.81 21.10
C ALA A 191 -1.19 3.15 21.77
N ASP A 192 -1.81 4.25 21.37
CA ASP A 192 -1.54 5.56 21.97
C ASP A 192 -2.06 5.69 23.40
N PHE A 193 -3.22 5.10 23.71
CA PHE A 193 -3.73 5.03 25.08
C PHE A 193 -2.80 4.21 25.98
N THR A 194 -2.38 3.03 25.53
CA THR A 194 -1.42 2.23 26.30
C THR A 194 -0.09 2.99 26.41
N ASN A 195 0.42 3.63 25.38
CA ASN A 195 1.66 4.41 25.51
C ASN A 195 1.53 5.70 26.35
N GLY A 196 0.39 5.94 27.00
CA GLY A 196 0.15 7.08 27.89
C GLY A 196 -0.03 8.40 27.14
N ARG A 197 -0.19 8.36 25.82
CA ARG A 197 -0.39 9.53 24.95
C ARG A 197 -1.84 10.00 24.94
N LEU A 198 -2.79 9.09 25.20
CA LEU A 198 -4.21 9.42 25.33
C LEU A 198 -4.68 9.26 26.77
N SER A 199 -5.52 10.20 27.21
CA SER A 199 -6.28 10.06 28.46
C SER A 199 -7.41 9.04 28.29
N ILE A 200 -7.96 8.54 29.40
CA ILE A 200 -9.14 7.66 29.40
C ILE A 200 -10.33 8.33 28.69
N GLU A 201 -10.52 9.63 28.92
CA GLU A 201 -11.62 10.39 28.34
C GLU A 201 -11.45 10.55 26.82
N SER A 202 -10.26 10.94 26.37
CA SER A 202 -9.93 11.08 24.95
C SER A 202 -10.04 9.74 24.23
N PHE A 203 -9.51 8.66 24.81
CA PHE A 203 -9.62 7.31 24.27
C PHE A 203 -11.09 6.89 24.11
N SER A 204 -11.91 7.07 25.16
CA SER A 204 -13.34 6.74 25.11
C SER A 204 -14.10 7.58 24.07
N ALA A 205 -13.73 8.85 23.88
CA ALA A 205 -14.31 9.72 22.87
C ALA A 205 -13.94 9.31 21.44
N ILE A 206 -12.69 8.87 21.22
CA ILE A 206 -12.26 8.31 19.94
C ILE A 206 -13.08 7.06 19.62
N GLN A 207 -13.21 6.12 20.57
CA GLN A 207 -13.98 4.89 20.36
C GLN A 207 -15.44 5.19 19.96
N ARG A 208 -16.12 6.10 20.67
CA ARG A 208 -17.47 6.54 20.32
C ARG A 208 -17.55 7.14 18.91
N THR A 209 -16.54 7.92 18.53
CA THR A 209 -16.48 8.52 17.18
C THR A 209 -16.34 7.44 16.12
N ILE A 210 -15.46 6.44 16.33
CA ILE A 210 -15.27 5.30 15.43
C ILE A 210 -16.54 4.45 15.32
N ASP A 211 -17.22 4.17 16.44
CA ASP A 211 -18.45 3.37 16.48
C ASP A 211 -19.62 4.03 15.73
N ASN A 212 -19.64 5.37 15.71
CA ASN A 212 -20.67 6.14 15.03
C ASN A 212 -20.45 6.28 13.51
N LEU A 213 -19.27 5.88 12.99
CA LEU A 213 -19.01 5.89 11.56
C LEU A 213 -19.86 4.84 10.86
N LYS A 214 -20.66 5.28 9.88
CA LYS A 214 -21.57 4.39 9.15
C LYS A 214 -20.80 3.55 8.13
N GLU A 215 -21.44 2.45 7.73
CA GLU A 215 -21.04 1.54 6.65
C GLU A 215 -22.28 1.25 5.80
N SER A 216 -22.99 2.33 5.41
CA SER A 216 -24.33 2.24 4.83
C SER A 216 -24.32 2.51 3.32
N GLY A 217 -23.29 3.20 2.82
CA GLY A 217 -23.19 3.61 1.42
C GLY A 217 -24.22 4.65 1.00
N GLY A 218 -25.02 5.17 1.95
CA GLY A 218 -26.00 6.21 1.71
C GLY A 218 -25.31 7.56 1.54
N TYR A 219 -25.63 8.27 0.45
CA TYR A 219 -25.16 9.64 0.25
C TYR A 219 -25.83 10.54 1.28
N GLN A 220 -25.17 10.78 2.41
CA GLN A 220 -25.61 11.85 3.30
C GLN A 220 -25.24 13.16 2.62
N SER A 221 -26.24 14.02 2.40
CA SER A 221 -26.01 15.38 1.92
C SER A 221 -25.12 16.11 2.93
N ILE A 222 -23.85 16.31 2.58
CA ILE A 222 -22.92 17.09 3.38
C ILE A 222 -23.22 18.56 3.08
N VAL A 223 -23.47 19.35 4.11
CA VAL A 223 -23.67 20.79 3.98
C VAL A 223 -22.34 21.42 3.56
N ASP A 224 -22.29 22.02 2.37
CA ASP A 224 -21.13 22.79 1.91
C ASP A 224 -21.03 24.10 2.70
N SER A 225 -20.38 24.02 3.86
CA SER A 225 -20.19 25.14 4.78
C SER A 225 -18.79 25.11 5.37
N LEU A 226 -18.18 26.30 5.43
CA LEU A 226 -16.89 26.58 6.07
C LEU A 226 -16.99 26.68 7.61
N THR A 227 -18.19 26.64 8.17
CA THR A 227 -18.39 26.68 9.63
C THR A 227 -17.80 25.44 10.29
N GLU A 228 -17.30 25.59 11.52
CA GLU A 228 -16.86 24.45 12.32
C GLU A 228 -17.96 23.41 12.48
N GLY A 229 -17.55 22.15 12.39
CA GLY A 229 -18.43 21.01 12.54
C GLY A 229 -18.60 20.57 14.00
N ASP A 230 -19.51 19.62 14.21
CA ASP A 230 -19.73 18.98 15.52
C ASP A 230 -18.79 17.76 15.71
N VAL A 231 -19.04 16.91 16.71
CA VAL A 231 -18.33 15.65 16.93
C VAL A 231 -18.36 14.79 15.67
N GLY A 232 -17.20 14.31 15.25
CA GLY A 232 -17.11 13.47 14.06
C GLY A 232 -15.70 13.37 13.50
N LEU A 233 -15.62 12.74 12.34
CA LEU A 233 -14.40 12.56 11.58
C LEU A 233 -14.41 13.52 10.38
N TYR A 234 -13.32 14.23 10.15
CA TYR A 234 -13.21 15.21 9.06
C TYR A 234 -11.99 14.93 8.20
N LYS A 235 -12.08 15.22 6.91
CA LYS A 235 -10.92 15.25 6.01
C LYS A 235 -9.91 16.28 6.50
N PHE A 236 -8.64 15.93 6.43
CA PHE A 236 -7.56 16.86 6.69
C PHE A 236 -7.14 17.57 5.40
N ASN A 237 -7.38 18.88 5.34
CA ASN A 237 -7.13 19.70 4.16
C ASN A 237 -6.00 20.70 4.45
N ILE A 238 -4.97 20.73 3.60
CA ILE A 238 -3.84 21.67 3.72
C ILE A 238 -3.99 22.81 2.70
N GLY A 239 -3.80 24.06 3.15
CA GLY A 239 -3.75 25.22 2.27
C GLY A 239 -4.45 26.44 2.84
N THR A 240 -4.39 27.56 2.11
CA THR A 240 -5.01 28.82 2.49
C THR A 240 -6.54 28.70 2.50
N LEU A 241 -7.10 28.72 3.71
CA LEU A 241 -8.53 28.92 3.97
C LEU A 241 -9.01 30.16 3.21
N GLY A 242 -9.93 29.99 2.26
CA GLY A 242 -10.68 31.09 1.65
C GLY A 242 -10.40 31.42 0.18
N LEU A 243 -9.48 30.75 -0.51
CA LEU A 243 -9.32 30.89 -1.98
C LEU A 243 -10.00 29.72 -2.72
N THR A 244 -11.32 29.87 -2.87
CA THR A 244 -12.17 29.49 -4.01
C THR A 244 -12.04 28.10 -4.69
N THR A 245 -13.13 27.33 -4.57
CA THR A 245 -13.92 26.69 -5.66
C THR A 245 -13.41 25.49 -6.49
N ALA A 246 -12.34 24.77 -6.13
CA ALA A 246 -12.10 23.49 -6.83
C ALA A 246 -11.64 22.33 -5.95
N TRP A 247 -10.62 22.47 -5.10
CA TRP A 247 -10.15 21.31 -4.32
C TRP A 247 -9.57 21.76 -2.99
N ASP A 248 -10.23 21.35 -1.90
CA ASP A 248 -9.54 21.21 -0.62
C ASP A 248 -8.41 20.19 -0.83
N ARG A 249 -7.14 20.60 -0.70
CA ARG A 249 -5.99 19.70 -0.88
C ARG A 249 -5.94 18.70 0.26
N THR A 250 -6.70 17.64 0.07
CA THR A 250 -6.98 16.62 1.07
C THR A 250 -5.78 15.70 1.19
N VAL A 251 -5.33 15.48 2.41
CA VAL A 251 -4.33 14.47 2.72
C VAL A 251 -5.01 13.12 2.89
N GLY A 252 -4.81 12.23 1.94
CA GLY A 252 -5.40 10.89 1.97
C GLY A 252 -4.95 10.08 3.19
N GLY A 253 -5.90 9.44 3.86
CA GLY A 253 -5.65 8.60 5.04
C GLY A 253 -5.41 9.37 6.34
N VAL A 254 -5.33 10.71 6.30
CA VAL A 254 -5.16 11.56 7.48
C VAL A 254 -6.47 12.30 7.76
N TYR A 255 -6.93 12.23 9.01
CA TYR A 255 -8.25 12.73 9.37
C TYR A 255 -8.20 13.53 10.67
N ILE A 256 -9.15 14.45 10.84
CA ILE A 256 -9.34 15.17 12.10
C ILE A 256 -10.48 14.50 12.87
N PHE A 257 -10.17 14.00 14.07
CA PHE A 257 -11.15 13.57 15.06
C PHE A 257 -11.53 14.77 15.92
N ARG A 258 -12.77 15.25 15.74
CA ARG A 258 -13.34 16.25 16.63
C ARG A 258 -14.11 15.56 17.73
N LEU A 259 -13.61 15.68 18.95
CA LEU A 259 -14.09 14.97 20.12
C LEU A 259 -14.81 15.93 21.06
N LYS A 260 -15.92 15.49 21.64
CA LYS A 260 -16.53 16.18 22.79
C LYS A 260 -16.01 15.57 24.09
N LEU A 261 -15.27 16.37 24.84
CA LEU A 261 -14.79 16.10 26.19
C LEU A 261 -15.55 17.00 27.20
N SER A 262 -15.36 16.73 28.49
CA SER A 262 -15.85 17.55 29.60
C SER A 262 -15.33 18.98 29.55
N SER A 263 -14.09 19.18 29.10
CA SER A 263 -13.44 20.49 28.96
C SER A 263 -13.84 21.26 27.69
N GLY A 264 -14.59 20.65 26.77
CA GLY A 264 -14.95 21.27 25.49
C GLY A 264 -14.67 20.36 24.29
N PHE A 265 -14.45 20.98 23.13
CA PHE A 265 -14.03 20.25 21.93
C PHE A 265 -12.51 20.07 21.92
N LEU A 266 -12.06 18.87 21.56
CA LEU A 266 -10.66 18.56 21.30
C LEU A 266 -10.55 18.02 19.87
N ASP A 267 -9.68 18.65 19.07
CA ASP A 267 -9.38 18.20 17.73
C ASP A 267 -8.04 17.44 17.72
N LEU A 268 -8.10 16.16 17.37
CA LEU A 268 -6.93 15.30 17.19
C LEU A 268 -6.72 15.00 15.72
N LEU A 269 -5.49 15.09 15.24
CA LEU A 269 -5.08 14.61 13.93
C LEU A 269 -4.76 13.12 14.03
N TYR A 270 -5.49 12.31 13.28
CA TYR A 270 -5.21 10.91 13.06
C TYR A 270 -4.22 10.77 11.90
N THR A 271 -3.03 10.29 12.21
CA THR A 271 -1.92 10.05 11.30
C THR A 271 -1.56 8.57 11.37
N PRO A 272 -2.24 7.68 10.62
CA PRO A 272 -1.84 6.28 10.57
C PRO A 272 -0.40 6.20 10.09
N ASP A 273 0.32 5.14 10.46
CA ASP A 273 1.66 4.83 9.94
C ASP A 273 2.65 6.01 9.90
N ALA A 274 2.49 6.99 10.80
CA ALA A 274 3.33 8.16 10.86
C ALA A 274 4.78 7.78 11.18
N PRO A 275 5.77 8.60 10.76
CA PRO A 275 7.19 8.28 10.98
C PRO A 275 7.57 8.07 12.45
N ASP A 276 6.86 8.71 13.38
CA ASP A 276 7.06 8.58 14.83
C ASP A 276 6.14 7.53 15.48
N LEU A 277 5.38 6.77 14.68
CA LEU A 277 4.43 5.73 15.08
C LEU A 277 3.29 6.23 15.98
N VAL A 278 3.06 7.55 16.06
CA VAL A 278 1.95 8.14 16.81
C VAL A 278 0.73 8.24 15.90
N SER A 279 -0.37 7.62 16.32
CA SER A 279 -1.61 7.60 15.51
C SER A 279 -2.47 8.82 15.76
N PHE A 280 -2.60 9.27 17.01
CA PHE A 280 -3.46 10.39 17.42
C PHE A 280 -2.61 11.45 18.11
N ARG A 281 -2.55 12.63 17.50
CA ARG A 281 -1.82 13.79 18.02
C ARG A 281 -2.70 15.04 18.04
N PRO A 282 -2.47 16.01 18.92
CA PRO A 282 -3.15 17.30 18.84
C PRO A 282 -2.98 17.93 17.45
N ILE A 283 -4.05 18.45 16.86
CA ILE A 283 -3.97 19.07 15.53
C ILE A 283 -2.99 20.27 15.49
N ALA A 284 -2.78 20.92 16.64
CA ALA A 284 -1.80 21.98 16.79
C ALA A 284 -0.35 21.53 16.55
N GLU A 285 -0.06 20.23 16.62
CA GLU A 285 1.28 19.69 16.33
C GLU A 285 1.60 19.60 14.83
N PHE A 286 0.62 19.77 13.94
CA PHE A 286 0.85 19.70 12.50
C PHE A 286 1.92 20.71 12.02
N ILE A 287 1.74 21.99 12.32
CA ILE A 287 2.69 23.04 11.90
C ILE A 287 4.09 22.81 12.51
N PRO A 288 4.24 22.57 13.83
CA PRO A 288 5.52 22.17 14.42
C PRO A 288 6.15 20.92 13.78
N SER A 289 5.35 19.93 13.37
CA SER A 289 5.87 18.71 12.74
C SER A 289 6.54 18.98 11.40
N ILE A 290 6.04 19.95 10.62
CA ILE A 290 6.68 20.40 9.39
C ILE A 290 7.90 21.27 9.68
N ARG A 291 7.79 22.21 10.64
CA ARG A 291 8.84 23.19 10.94
C ARG A 291 10.08 22.60 11.59
N PHE A 292 9.91 21.69 12.54
CA PHE A 292 10.98 21.26 13.43
C PHE A 292 11.37 19.78 13.26
N ARG A 293 10.59 18.98 12.53
CA ARG A 293 10.86 17.55 12.27
C ARG A 293 11.08 17.32 10.78
N HIS A 294 12.10 17.96 10.22
CA HIS A 294 12.44 17.94 8.79
C HIS A 294 12.53 16.52 8.21
N GLY A 295 12.14 16.38 6.94
CA GLY A 295 12.22 15.13 6.18
C GLY A 295 10.96 14.26 6.33
N PRO A 296 10.91 13.30 7.28
CA PRO A 296 9.90 12.24 7.26
C PRO A 296 8.46 12.73 7.32
N PHE A 297 8.17 13.81 8.05
CA PHE A 297 6.80 14.37 8.11
C PHE A 297 6.42 15.13 6.84
N ARG A 298 7.36 15.83 6.22
CA ARG A 298 7.13 16.51 4.94
C ARG A 298 6.76 15.48 3.87
N ASP A 299 7.54 14.42 3.77
CA ASP A 299 7.32 13.34 2.81
C ASP A 299 6.01 12.61 3.12
N TYR A 300 5.76 12.32 4.40
CA TYR A 300 4.52 11.68 4.85
C TYR A 300 3.26 12.41 4.37
N TYR A 301 3.18 13.74 4.53
CA TYR A 301 2.01 14.51 4.10
C TYR A 301 1.99 14.77 2.59
N SER A 302 3.14 15.09 1.97
CA SER A 302 3.21 15.41 0.53
C SER A 302 2.91 14.21 -0.35
N GLN A 303 3.41 13.02 0.00
CA GLN A 303 3.08 11.77 -0.69
C GLN A 303 1.63 11.35 -0.50
N ARG A 304 0.88 11.99 0.42
CA ARG A 304 -0.53 11.71 0.68
C ARG A 304 -1.49 12.71 0.04
N VAL A 305 -1.02 13.72 -0.68
CA VAL A 305 -1.89 14.59 -1.51
C VAL A 305 -1.88 14.16 -2.98
N LEU A 306 -2.87 14.63 -3.75
CA LEU A 306 -2.91 14.42 -5.20
C LEU A 306 -1.63 14.95 -5.85
N LEU A 307 -1.17 14.29 -6.89
CA LEU A 307 0.07 14.63 -7.58
C LEU A 307 0.06 16.07 -8.12
N VAL A 308 -1.09 16.51 -8.66
CA VAL A 308 -1.32 17.89 -9.12
C VAL A 308 -1.13 18.94 -8.00
N ASP A 309 -1.41 18.55 -6.76
CA ASP A 309 -1.33 19.44 -5.60
C ASP A 309 0.03 19.40 -4.88
N GLN A 310 0.88 18.40 -5.16
CA GLN A 310 2.15 18.22 -4.45
C GLN A 310 3.06 19.44 -4.54
N LYS A 311 3.13 20.09 -5.71
CA LYS A 311 3.94 21.31 -5.87
C LYS A 311 3.48 22.41 -4.92
N VAL A 312 2.17 22.69 -4.89
CA VAL A 312 1.62 23.75 -4.06
C VAL A 312 1.78 23.44 -2.56
N ILE A 313 1.63 22.18 -2.17
CA ILE A 313 1.84 21.73 -0.79
C ILE A 313 3.30 21.83 -0.37
N ASN A 314 4.23 21.46 -1.26
CA ASN A 314 5.66 21.61 -1.01
C ASN A 314 6.06 23.08 -0.89
N ASP A 315 5.56 23.95 -1.78
CA ASP A 315 5.79 25.40 -1.70
C ASP A 315 5.23 25.98 -0.38
N TYR A 316 4.06 25.48 0.08
CA TYR A 316 3.50 25.82 1.39
C TYR A 316 4.41 25.36 2.55
N PHE A 317 4.95 24.14 2.50
CA PHE A 317 5.89 23.64 3.49
C PHE A 317 7.20 24.44 3.52
N ASP A 318 7.73 24.83 2.36
CA ASP A 318 8.92 25.68 2.26
C ASP A 318 8.66 27.05 2.90
N ASN A 319 7.49 27.65 2.64
CA ASN A 319 7.09 28.88 3.29
C ASN A 319 6.96 28.72 4.81
N LEU A 320 6.34 27.64 5.29
CA LEU A 320 6.22 27.36 6.73
C LEU A 320 7.59 27.28 7.41
N VAL A 321 8.59 26.66 6.77
CA VAL A 321 9.94 26.52 7.32
C VAL A 321 10.70 27.85 7.24
N ALA A 322 10.53 28.61 6.16
CA ALA A 322 11.21 29.90 5.97
C ALA A 322 10.66 31.03 6.86
N THR A 323 9.49 30.84 7.49
CA THR A 323 8.80 31.87 8.28
C THR A 323 8.69 31.47 9.76
N VAL A 324 8.82 32.46 10.64
CA VAL A 324 8.62 32.29 12.10
C VAL A 324 7.22 32.69 12.56
N ASP A 325 6.35 33.11 11.63
CA ASP A 325 5.02 33.61 11.97
C ASP A 325 4.13 32.51 12.54
N THR A 326 3.30 32.86 13.52
CA THR A 326 2.33 31.90 14.07
C THR A 326 1.21 31.70 13.06
N LYS A 327 1.09 30.49 12.50
CA LYS A 327 -0.04 30.12 11.66
C LYS A 327 -1.21 29.64 12.54
N PRO A 328 -2.47 29.98 12.19
CA PRO A 328 -3.61 29.44 12.89
C PRO A 328 -3.66 27.92 12.74
N VAL A 329 -4.12 27.24 13.79
CA VAL A 329 -4.40 25.80 13.75
C VAL A 329 -5.50 25.54 12.71
N ILE A 330 -5.34 24.49 11.92
CA ILE A 330 -6.34 24.05 10.95
C ILE A 330 -7.61 23.66 11.71
N ARG A 331 -8.75 24.20 11.30
CA ARG A 331 -10.06 23.96 11.93
C ARG A 331 -10.89 23.00 11.10
N THR A 332 -11.79 22.28 11.76
CA THR A 332 -12.79 21.45 11.06
C THR A 332 -13.76 22.31 10.27
N GLN A 333 -14.32 21.74 9.21
CA GLN A 333 -15.34 22.38 8.38
C GLN A 333 -16.46 21.38 8.13
N ARG A 334 -17.72 21.81 8.19
CA ARG A 334 -18.88 20.92 7.93
C ARG A 334 -18.79 20.22 6.58
N ARG A 335 -18.29 20.91 5.54
CA ARG A 335 -18.08 20.34 4.21
C ARG A 335 -17.07 19.18 4.17
N SER A 336 -16.18 19.10 5.15
CA SER A 336 -15.14 18.07 5.24
C SER A 336 -15.55 16.88 6.10
N LEU A 337 -16.78 16.85 6.64
CA LEU A 337 -17.27 15.76 7.46
C LEU A 337 -17.30 14.44 6.67
N LEU A 338 -16.83 13.37 7.30
CA LEU A 338 -16.84 12.00 6.78
C LEU A 338 -17.89 11.17 7.53
N PRO A 339 -19.10 11.00 6.97
CA PRO A 339 -20.17 10.29 7.65
C PRO A 339 -20.10 8.76 7.52
N ASP A 340 -19.37 8.24 6.51
CA ASP A 340 -19.44 6.82 6.12
C ASP A 340 -18.06 6.31 5.70
N LEU A 341 -17.63 5.18 6.25
CA LEU A 341 -16.34 4.55 5.93
C LEU A 341 -16.30 3.98 4.51
N PHE A 342 -17.44 3.67 3.90
CA PHE A 342 -17.47 3.18 2.51
C PHE A 342 -16.97 4.21 1.52
N THR A 343 -17.00 5.51 1.85
CA THR A 343 -16.43 6.54 0.97
C THR A 343 -14.92 6.37 0.81
N PHE A 344 -14.22 5.83 1.81
CA PHE A 344 -12.76 5.75 1.84
C PHE A 344 -12.23 4.89 0.68
N HIS A 345 -12.96 3.83 0.33
CA HIS A 345 -12.65 3.01 -0.83
C HIS A 345 -12.73 3.82 -2.13
N ASP A 346 -13.83 4.56 -2.32
CA ASP A 346 -14.03 5.38 -3.51
C ASP A 346 -13.01 6.53 -3.57
N GLU A 347 -12.60 7.09 -2.42
CA GLU A 347 -11.56 8.12 -2.34
C GLU A 347 -10.19 7.59 -2.77
N ARG A 348 -9.85 6.36 -2.36
CA ARG A 348 -8.62 5.68 -2.78
C ARG A 348 -8.58 5.53 -4.29
N VAL A 349 -9.65 5.01 -4.91
CA VAL A 349 -9.71 4.80 -6.36
C VAL A 349 -9.67 6.12 -7.13
N ARG A 350 -10.45 7.12 -6.69
CA ARG A 350 -10.48 8.46 -7.30
C ARG A 350 -9.11 9.13 -7.28
N ARG A 351 -8.34 8.96 -6.21
CA ARG A 351 -6.98 9.47 -6.13
C ARG A 351 -6.10 8.88 -7.23
N VAL A 352 -6.08 7.55 -7.38
CA VAL A 352 -5.25 6.90 -8.41
C VAL A 352 -5.60 7.40 -9.80
N LEU A 353 -6.91 7.51 -10.08
CA LEU A 353 -7.39 8.05 -11.35
C LEU A 353 -6.91 9.49 -11.59
N SER A 354 -6.97 10.34 -10.56
CA SER A 354 -6.47 11.72 -10.66
C SER A 354 -4.96 11.79 -10.86
N ASP A 355 -4.20 10.90 -10.23
CA ASP A 355 -2.74 10.86 -10.38
C ASP A 355 -2.32 10.33 -11.76
N ILE A 356 -3.13 9.44 -12.37
CA ILE A 356 -2.98 8.98 -13.76
C ILE A 356 -3.26 10.11 -14.77
N ASP A 357 -4.31 10.91 -14.54
CA ASP A 357 -4.73 11.97 -15.46
C ASP A 357 -3.71 13.14 -15.52
N GLU A 358 -2.87 13.33 -14.50
CA GLU A 358 -1.99 14.51 -14.35
C GLU A 358 -0.61 14.39 -15.05
N ARG A 359 -0.08 13.20 -15.38
CA ARG A 359 1.35 13.06 -15.76
C ARG A 359 1.66 12.45 -17.14
N THR A 360 2.72 13.03 -17.70
CA THR A 360 3.57 12.62 -18.84
C THR A 360 4.92 12.01 -18.42
N THR A 361 5.18 11.81 -17.12
CA THR A 361 6.33 11.04 -16.55
C THR A 361 5.83 9.67 -16.09
N SER A 362 6.67 8.63 -16.08
CA SER A 362 6.21 7.22 -16.14
C SER A 362 5.10 6.90 -15.12
N LEU A 363 3.89 6.63 -15.63
CA LEU A 363 2.74 6.11 -14.88
C LEU A 363 3.14 4.94 -13.96
N ASN A 364 4.16 4.21 -14.39
CA ASN A 364 4.82 3.15 -13.67
C ASN A 364 5.26 3.55 -12.25
N GLU A 365 6.05 4.61 -12.12
CA GLU A 365 6.60 5.05 -10.82
C GLU A 365 5.50 5.45 -9.83
N ILE A 366 4.44 6.10 -10.32
CA ILE A 366 3.30 6.56 -9.50
C ILE A 366 2.51 5.37 -8.97
N ILE A 367 2.16 4.43 -9.85
CA ILE A 367 1.35 3.26 -9.50
C ILE A 367 2.17 2.28 -8.65
N ALA A 368 3.44 2.07 -8.99
CA ALA A 368 4.39 1.28 -8.20
C ALA A 368 4.47 1.81 -6.77
N GLY A 369 4.72 3.10 -6.57
CA GLY A 369 4.77 3.71 -5.23
C GLY A 369 3.49 3.44 -4.44
N LEU A 370 2.31 3.64 -5.04
CA LEU A 370 1.04 3.41 -4.35
C LEU A 370 0.79 1.93 -3.99
N VAL A 371 1.02 1.01 -4.94
CA VAL A 371 0.80 -0.43 -4.74
C VAL A 371 1.79 -0.95 -3.71
N TYR A 372 3.07 -0.64 -3.89
CA TYR A 372 4.15 -1.12 -3.04
C TYR A 372 4.14 -0.51 -1.64
N ASP A 373 3.80 0.77 -1.47
CA ASP A 373 3.66 1.36 -0.14
C ASP A 373 2.49 0.74 0.63
N ASN A 374 1.36 0.45 -0.03
CA ASN A 374 0.23 -0.22 0.62
C ASN A 374 0.58 -1.66 1.03
N LEU A 375 1.32 -2.38 0.18
CA LEU A 375 1.82 -3.72 0.50
C LEU A 375 2.82 -3.70 1.64
N LEU A 376 3.74 -2.73 1.66
CA LEU A 376 4.71 -2.52 2.72
C LEU A 376 4.01 -2.24 4.06
N LYS A 377 2.96 -1.40 4.05
CA LYS A 377 2.13 -1.16 5.24
C LYS A 377 1.42 -2.42 5.70
N ALA A 378 0.82 -3.18 4.79
CA ALA A 378 0.16 -4.44 5.12
C ALA A 378 1.17 -5.47 5.69
N ALA A 379 2.35 -5.57 5.09
CA ALA A 379 3.45 -6.40 5.56
C ALA A 379 3.91 -5.98 6.96
N ASN A 380 4.05 -4.69 7.21
CA ASN A 380 4.41 -4.17 8.52
C ASN A 380 3.35 -4.53 9.58
N ILE A 381 2.06 -4.31 9.28
CA ILE A 381 0.94 -4.72 10.15
C ILE A 381 1.01 -6.24 10.42
N ILE A 382 1.22 -7.05 9.40
CA ILE A 382 1.30 -8.52 9.51
C ILE A 382 2.50 -8.97 10.35
N SER A 383 3.63 -8.26 10.24
CA SER A 383 4.90 -8.55 10.89
C SER A 383 4.92 -8.09 12.35
N LEU A 384 4.30 -6.95 12.65
CA LEU A 384 4.10 -6.45 14.01
C LEU A 384 3.11 -7.30 14.81
N LEU A 385 2.14 -7.92 14.13
CA LEU A 385 1.02 -8.65 14.74
C LEU A 385 1.20 -10.18 14.68
N VAL A 386 2.39 -10.68 15.03
CA VAL A 386 2.57 -12.10 15.31
C VAL A 386 1.68 -12.48 16.51
N PRO A 387 0.77 -13.47 16.36
CA PRO A 387 -0.08 -13.89 17.45
C PRO A 387 0.76 -14.29 18.67
N PRO A 388 0.33 -13.95 19.90
CA PRO A 388 0.86 -14.56 21.11
C PRO A 388 0.28 -15.98 21.23
N VAL A 389 0.54 -16.83 20.24
CA VAL A 389 0.22 -18.25 20.30
C VAL A 389 1.29 -19.00 19.53
N GLY A 390 2.12 -19.73 20.27
CA GLY A 390 2.89 -20.86 19.73
C GLY A 390 4.14 -20.48 18.93
N THR A 391 5.27 -20.96 19.48
CA THR A 391 6.59 -21.15 18.88
C THR A 391 7.55 -19.94 18.68
N VAL A 392 8.47 -19.87 19.66
CA VAL A 392 9.96 -19.72 19.62
C VAL A 392 10.59 -18.36 19.29
N VAL A 393 11.11 -17.73 20.37
CA VAL A 393 12.39 -17.00 20.60
C VAL A 393 12.86 -15.92 19.60
N VAL A 394 12.64 -16.04 18.29
CA VAL A 394 13.11 -15.05 17.29
C VAL A 394 12.24 -13.78 17.28
N ALA A 395 10.92 -13.92 17.44
CA ALA A 395 10.00 -12.78 17.56
C ALA A 395 10.26 -11.92 18.80
N VAL A 396 10.93 -12.48 19.80
CA VAL A 396 11.18 -11.83 21.10
C VAL A 396 12.39 -10.90 21.06
N GLN A 397 13.44 -11.24 20.29
CA GLN A 397 14.54 -10.32 20.02
C GLN A 397 14.11 -9.17 19.10
N MET A 398 13.16 -9.42 18.19
CA MET A 398 12.56 -8.38 17.32
C MET A 398 11.59 -7.45 18.05
N MET A 399 10.74 -7.98 18.93
CA MET A 399 9.92 -7.13 19.81
C MET A 399 10.77 -6.35 20.82
N LYS A 400 11.90 -6.92 21.26
CA LYS A 400 12.89 -6.22 22.08
C LYS A 400 13.61 -5.12 21.29
N SER A 401 13.95 -5.31 20.01
CA SER A 401 14.54 -4.24 19.17
C SER A 401 13.54 -3.13 18.86
N ILE A 402 12.25 -3.44 18.67
CA ILE A 402 11.17 -2.44 18.54
C ILE A 402 10.98 -1.67 19.86
N TYR A 403 11.06 -2.35 21.00
CA TYR A 403 10.97 -1.74 22.33
C TYR A 403 12.21 -0.88 22.67
N ASP A 404 13.42 -1.35 22.34
CA ASP A 404 14.66 -0.62 22.54
C ASP A 404 14.76 0.57 21.56
N ALA A 405 14.22 0.46 20.33
CA ALA A 405 14.02 1.56 19.40
C ALA A 405 13.03 2.62 19.92
N SER A 406 11.98 2.18 20.64
CA SER A 406 11.04 3.08 21.33
C SER A 406 11.66 3.80 22.54
N GLN A 407 12.78 3.34 23.09
CA GLN A 407 13.50 4.01 24.18
C GLN A 407 14.69 4.85 23.68
N SER A 408 15.35 4.44 22.58
CA SER A 408 16.30 5.30 21.85
C SER A 408 15.62 6.48 21.14
N HIS A 409 14.29 6.42 21.02
CA HIS A 409 13.33 7.42 20.54
C HIS A 409 13.48 8.85 21.12
N ARG A 410 14.20 9.02 22.23
CA ARG A 410 14.61 10.34 22.73
C ARG A 410 15.70 11.03 21.88
N ARG A 411 16.26 10.35 20.87
CA ARG A 411 17.41 10.83 20.07
C ARG A 411 17.16 10.96 18.55
N GLY A 412 15.94 10.73 18.05
CA GLY A 412 15.56 11.13 16.69
C GLY A 412 16.01 10.23 15.53
N ASP A 413 16.07 8.91 15.70
CA ASP A 413 16.39 7.97 14.62
C ASP A 413 15.19 7.05 14.31
N TYR A 414 14.57 7.27 13.15
CA TYR A 414 13.23 6.78 12.76
C TYR A 414 13.25 5.48 11.93
N SER A 415 14.39 4.78 11.88
CA SER A 415 14.69 3.70 10.92
C SER A 415 14.26 2.29 11.34
N ALA A 416 13.92 2.04 12.61
CA ALA A 416 13.87 0.68 13.16
C ALA A 416 12.60 -0.15 12.84
N ALA A 417 11.43 0.47 12.64
CA ALA A 417 10.18 -0.28 12.35
C ALA A 417 10.02 -0.60 10.86
N LEU A 418 10.46 0.30 9.97
CA LEU A 418 10.56 0.07 8.53
C LEU A 418 11.71 -0.89 8.18
N GLY A 419 12.73 -0.97 9.04
CA GLY A 419 13.85 -1.90 8.91
C GLY A 419 13.40 -3.35 8.73
N HIS A 420 12.40 -3.81 9.46
CA HIS A 420 12.00 -5.22 9.44
C HIS A 420 11.43 -5.71 8.11
N VAL A 421 10.66 -4.89 7.37
CA VAL A 421 10.19 -5.30 6.05
C VAL A 421 11.31 -5.17 5.01
N ARG A 422 12.18 -4.16 5.13
CA ARG A 422 13.37 -4.04 4.29
C ARG A 422 14.34 -5.21 4.48
N ASP A 423 14.50 -5.69 5.70
CA ASP A 423 15.29 -6.87 6.03
C ASP A 423 14.68 -8.12 5.40
N VAL A 424 13.36 -8.30 5.50
CA VAL A 424 12.66 -9.42 4.84
C VAL A 424 12.82 -9.37 3.31
N LEU A 425 12.68 -8.20 2.70
CA LEU A 425 12.89 -8.01 1.25
C LEU A 425 14.33 -8.30 0.84
N SER A 426 15.30 -7.85 1.64
CA SER A 426 16.73 -8.08 1.40
C SER A 426 17.10 -9.55 1.59
N GLU A 427 16.56 -10.22 2.60
CA GLU A 427 16.74 -11.67 2.81
C GLU A 427 16.14 -12.48 1.65
N LEU A 428 14.93 -12.12 1.17
CA LEU A 428 14.32 -12.78 0.01
C LEU A 428 15.15 -12.61 -1.26
N LEU A 429 15.70 -11.41 -1.49
CA LEU A 429 16.63 -11.16 -2.59
C LEU A 429 17.87 -12.08 -2.48
N THR A 430 18.51 -12.15 -1.30
CA THR A 430 19.69 -13.00 -1.11
C THR A 430 19.37 -14.49 -1.28
N LEU A 431 18.16 -14.93 -0.92
CA LEU A 431 17.70 -16.30 -1.17
C LEU A 431 17.52 -16.56 -2.67
N GLY A 432 16.93 -15.62 -3.41
CA GLY A 432 16.78 -15.71 -4.86
C GLY A 432 18.13 -15.79 -5.58
N GLN A 433 19.09 -14.94 -5.21
CA GLN A 433 20.46 -14.97 -5.73
C GLN A 433 21.18 -16.29 -5.42
N ALA A 434 21.03 -16.81 -4.20
CA ALA A 434 21.61 -18.09 -3.82
C ALA A 434 20.99 -19.26 -4.62
N ALA A 435 19.68 -19.23 -4.86
CA ALA A 435 18.98 -20.22 -5.68
C ALA A 435 19.45 -20.18 -7.14
N ALA A 436 19.58 -18.98 -7.72
CA ALA A 436 20.11 -18.79 -9.08
C ALA A 436 21.56 -19.32 -9.21
N ALA A 437 22.36 -19.20 -8.14
CA ALA A 437 23.70 -19.76 -8.06
C ALA A 437 23.75 -21.28 -7.77
N GLY A 438 22.60 -21.96 -7.68
CA GLY A 438 22.50 -23.41 -7.42
C GLY A 438 22.74 -23.84 -5.97
N ALA A 439 22.67 -22.91 -5.02
CA ALA A 439 22.82 -23.21 -3.59
C ALA A 439 21.51 -23.76 -2.99
N PRO A 440 21.59 -24.62 -1.96
CA PRO A 440 20.40 -25.12 -1.27
C PRO A 440 19.65 -23.98 -0.56
N VAL A 441 18.39 -23.78 -0.94
CA VAL A 441 17.51 -22.74 -0.38
C VAL A 441 17.09 -23.15 1.04
N LYS A 442 17.32 -22.28 2.02
CA LYS A 442 16.89 -22.51 3.41
C LYS A 442 15.36 -22.44 3.54
N GLU A 443 14.79 -23.14 4.52
CA GLU A 443 13.34 -23.03 4.81
C GLU A 443 12.94 -21.57 5.07
N LEU A 444 11.84 -21.15 4.43
CA LEU A 444 11.26 -19.82 4.61
C LEU A 444 10.88 -19.53 6.05
N THR A 445 11.22 -18.34 6.52
CA THR A 445 10.77 -17.84 7.83
C THR A 445 9.27 -17.55 7.82
N ARG A 446 8.66 -17.48 9.01
CA ARG A 446 7.23 -17.12 9.16
C ARG A 446 6.93 -15.71 8.62
N ALA A 447 7.88 -14.78 8.75
CA ALA A 447 7.76 -13.42 8.22
C ALA A 447 7.74 -13.43 6.69
N GLN A 448 8.66 -14.17 6.06
CA GLN A 448 8.71 -14.34 4.60
C GLN A 448 7.43 -14.99 4.06
N ARG A 449 6.92 -16.06 4.68
CA ARG A 449 5.64 -16.69 4.28
C ARG A 449 4.47 -15.72 4.41
N SER A 450 4.42 -14.96 5.50
CA SER A 450 3.34 -14.00 5.73
C SER A 450 3.41 -12.83 4.74
N PHE A 451 4.61 -12.41 4.37
CA PHE A 451 4.85 -11.43 3.31
C PHE A 451 4.35 -11.97 1.96
N LEU A 452 4.78 -13.17 1.55
CA LEU A 452 4.36 -13.78 0.29
C LEU A 452 2.85 -14.01 0.19
N SER A 453 2.19 -14.28 1.32
CA SER A 453 0.72 -14.42 1.35
C SER A 453 -0.06 -13.15 1.02
N LEU A 454 0.61 -11.99 0.93
CA LEU A 454 0.01 -10.73 0.47
C LEU A 454 -0.19 -10.67 -1.04
N PHE A 455 0.46 -11.56 -1.80
CA PHE A 455 0.56 -11.48 -3.25
C PHE A 455 -0.20 -12.63 -3.91
N GLU A 456 -0.84 -12.34 -5.03
CA GLU A 456 -1.47 -13.35 -5.88
C GLU A 456 -0.49 -13.96 -6.87
N ASP A 457 0.52 -13.19 -7.28
CA ASP A 457 1.46 -13.56 -8.33
C ASP A 457 2.92 -13.27 -7.96
N ALA A 458 3.82 -14.06 -8.55
CA ALA A 458 5.26 -13.99 -8.30
C ALA A 458 5.94 -12.78 -8.95
N ARG A 459 5.35 -12.18 -9.99
CA ARG A 459 5.92 -11.04 -10.70
C ARG A 459 5.85 -9.78 -9.86
N THR A 460 4.70 -9.53 -9.24
CA THR A 460 4.52 -8.43 -8.29
C THR A 460 5.52 -8.52 -7.14
N VAL A 461 5.81 -9.74 -6.65
CA VAL A 461 6.84 -9.95 -5.60
C VAL A 461 8.23 -9.61 -6.12
N ALA A 462 8.60 -10.13 -7.30
CA ALA A 462 9.90 -9.86 -7.91
C ALA A 462 10.12 -8.36 -8.14
N GLU A 463 9.15 -7.67 -8.74
CA GLU A 463 9.20 -6.24 -9.04
C GLU A 463 9.30 -5.39 -7.77
N LEU A 464 8.54 -5.73 -6.72
CA LEU A 464 8.61 -5.06 -5.42
C LEU A 464 9.99 -5.20 -4.77
N VAL A 465 10.60 -6.39 -4.83
CA VAL A 465 11.94 -6.64 -4.32
C VAL A 465 12.96 -5.80 -5.09
N THR A 466 12.91 -5.82 -6.42
CA THR A 466 13.76 -4.98 -7.29
C THR A 466 13.60 -3.50 -6.96
N TYR A 467 12.37 -3.01 -6.85
CA TYR A 467 12.05 -1.60 -6.59
C TYR A 467 12.68 -1.08 -5.29
N TYR A 468 12.52 -1.79 -4.16
CA TYR A 468 13.03 -1.31 -2.86
C TYR A 468 14.48 -1.69 -2.56
N THR A 469 15.02 -2.74 -3.18
CA THR A 469 16.43 -3.12 -2.99
C THR A 469 17.37 -2.40 -3.97
N GLY A 470 16.82 -1.80 -5.03
CA GLY A 470 17.59 -1.14 -6.09
C GLY A 470 18.46 -2.10 -6.90
N HIS A 471 18.27 -3.42 -6.77
CA HIS A 471 19.00 -4.43 -7.53
C HIS A 471 18.45 -4.58 -8.95
N GLN A 472 19.34 -4.69 -9.94
CA GLN A 472 19.02 -4.87 -11.36
C GLN A 472 19.16 -6.32 -11.83
N ASP A 473 19.06 -7.31 -10.92
CA ASP A 473 19.15 -8.72 -11.30
C ASP A 473 18.13 -9.07 -12.40
N PRO A 474 18.40 -10.08 -13.24
CA PRO A 474 17.48 -10.46 -14.31
C PRO A 474 16.11 -10.78 -13.72
N GLN A 475 15.09 -9.97 -14.05
CA GLN A 475 13.72 -10.16 -13.55
C GLN A 475 13.22 -11.60 -13.75
N ASP A 476 13.67 -12.26 -14.83
CA ASP A 476 13.34 -13.65 -15.13
C ASP A 476 13.81 -14.66 -14.06
N GLU A 477 14.98 -14.44 -13.43
CA GLU A 477 15.52 -15.35 -12.41
C GLU A 477 14.76 -15.20 -11.08
N LEU A 478 14.50 -13.96 -10.65
CA LEU A 478 13.69 -13.67 -9.47
C LEU A 478 12.25 -14.14 -9.66
N LEU A 479 11.66 -13.90 -10.83
CA LEU A 479 10.32 -14.37 -11.18
C LEU A 479 10.23 -15.90 -11.09
N GLY A 480 11.18 -16.63 -11.67
CA GLY A 480 11.24 -18.08 -11.61
C GLY A 480 11.34 -18.61 -10.18
N PHE A 481 12.20 -17.98 -9.36
CA PHE A 481 12.35 -18.30 -7.94
C PHE A 481 11.03 -18.09 -7.17
N PHE A 482 10.43 -16.91 -7.25
CA PHE A 482 9.19 -16.63 -6.51
C PHE A 482 8.02 -17.47 -6.99
N LYS A 483 7.96 -17.83 -8.28
CA LYS A 483 6.93 -18.73 -8.82
C LYS A 483 6.99 -20.11 -8.17
N SER A 484 8.17 -20.75 -8.18
CA SER A 484 8.40 -22.02 -7.48
C SER A 484 7.99 -21.95 -6.01
N LEU A 485 8.38 -20.85 -5.37
CA LEU A 485 8.23 -20.68 -3.94
C LEU A 485 6.76 -20.43 -3.51
N MET A 486 5.96 -19.79 -4.36
CA MET A 486 4.53 -19.59 -4.15
C MET A 486 3.70 -20.83 -4.50
N GLU A 487 4.10 -21.62 -5.50
CA GLU A 487 3.44 -22.89 -5.86
C GLU A 487 3.52 -23.91 -4.71
N ASP A 488 4.65 -24.00 -4.02
CA ASP A 488 4.82 -24.86 -2.83
C ASP A 488 3.97 -24.40 -1.63
N ALA A 489 3.72 -23.09 -1.51
CA ALA A 489 2.93 -22.50 -0.43
C ALA A 489 1.40 -22.63 -0.63
N GLY A 490 0.93 -22.81 -1.88
CA GLY A 490 -0.49 -22.81 -2.25
C GLY A 490 -1.31 -24.00 -1.74
N SER A 491 -0.68 -25.09 -1.28
CA SER A 491 -1.40 -26.28 -0.79
C SER A 491 -2.14 -26.10 0.55
N ALA A 492 -2.08 -24.91 1.19
CA ALA A 492 -2.52 -24.71 2.57
C ALA A 492 -3.58 -23.62 2.84
N LEU A 493 -4.12 -22.90 1.85
CA LEU A 493 -4.96 -21.71 2.11
C LEU A 493 -6.41 -21.84 1.58
N SER A 494 -7.37 -21.86 2.52
CA SER A 494 -8.82 -21.93 2.30
C SER A 494 -9.46 -20.56 2.02
N LYS A 495 -10.50 -20.50 1.17
CA LYS A 495 -11.23 -19.26 0.83
C LYS A 495 -11.96 -18.68 2.04
N THR A 496 -11.67 -17.42 2.40
CA THR A 496 -12.33 -16.70 3.49
C THR A 496 -13.56 -15.97 2.98
N THR A 497 -14.71 -16.15 3.63
CA THR A 497 -15.94 -15.38 3.38
C THR A 497 -16.11 -14.37 4.51
N VAL A 498 -16.39 -13.12 4.16
CA VAL A 498 -16.74 -12.06 5.12
C VAL A 498 -18.27 -11.97 5.15
N ARG A 499 -18.86 -12.08 6.34
CA ARG A 499 -20.31 -11.92 6.57
C ARG A 499 -20.66 -10.52 7.04
#